data_AF-A0A4Y8PGT8-F1
#
_entry.id   AF-A0A4Y8PGT8-F1
#
_cell.length_a   1.000
_cell.length_b   1.000
_cell.length_c   1.000
_cell.angle_alpha   90.00
_cell.angle_beta   90.00
_cell.angle_gamma   90.00
#
_symmetry.space_group_name_H-M   'P 1'
#
loop_
_entity.id
_entity.type
_entity.pdbx_description
1 polymer ?
#
loop_
_entity_poly.entity_id
_entity_poly.type
_entity_poly.pdbx_seq_one_letter_code
_entity_poly.pdbx_strand_id
1 'polypeptide(L)'
;MVSLLVLFLITGFLSVFGQMIIPDLSFFNSKPELSALLVIYFTLKVPFFYAFSFALYVGILSDVIMPGIFGTTSLGLTSLFLFVSFLKPYLDKIGNRWMIFLCAAVGIFFYSLIDYLLYELESHQWHWSMEFWTKLVAIPFLSTLLAVPLYFILDLFFFLLHIPTTKEELFPSFSQKDNNLS
;
A
#
# COMPACT_ATOMS: atom_id res chain seq x y z
N MET A 1 -12.77 -16.77 8.14
CA MET A 1 -12.89 -16.09 6.84
C MET A 1 -13.83 -14.89 6.86
N VAL A 2 -15.07 -15.02 7.37
CA VAL A 2 -16.03 -13.89 7.46
C VAL A 2 -15.44 -12.67 8.18
N SER A 3 -14.74 -12.88 9.31
CA SER A 3 -14.11 -11.78 10.06
C SER A 3 -13.04 -11.01 9.26
N LEU A 4 -12.28 -11.69 8.39
CA LEU A 4 -11.29 -11.05 7.52
C LEU A 4 -11.98 -10.21 6.44
N LEU A 5 -13.07 -10.72 5.86
CA LEU A 5 -13.86 -10.00 4.85
C LEU A 5 -14.52 -8.75 5.46
N VAL A 6 -15.08 -8.86 6.67
CA VAL A 6 -15.67 -7.71 7.37
C VAL A 6 -14.60 -6.67 7.70
N LEU A 7 -13.45 -7.08 8.23
CA LEU A 7 -12.34 -6.18 8.52
C LEU A 7 -11.83 -5.50 7.24
N PHE A 8 -11.70 -6.24 6.15
CA PHE A 8 -11.33 -5.73 4.83
C PHE A 8 -12.30 -4.65 4.32
N LEU A 9 -13.61 -4.89 4.41
CA LEU A 9 -14.61 -3.92 3.96
C LEU A 9 -14.58 -2.65 4.82
N ILE A 10 -14.55 -2.81 6.14
CA ILE A 10 -14.55 -1.69 7.07
C ILE A 10 -13.28 -0.86 6.92
N THR A 11 -12.12 -1.51 6.83
CA THR A 11 -10.83 -0.81 6.70
C THR A 11 -10.71 -0.11 5.35
N GLY A 12 -11.13 -0.73 4.24
CA GLY A 12 -11.13 -0.08 2.94
C GLY A 12 -12.11 1.10 2.87
N PHE A 13 -13.30 0.97 3.45
CA PHE A 13 -14.23 2.10 3.56
C PHE A 13 -13.62 3.23 4.41
N LEU A 14 -13.12 2.90 5.60
CA LEU A 14 -12.50 3.88 6.50
C LEU A 14 -11.27 4.55 5.87
N SER A 15 -10.56 3.86 4.97
CA SER A 15 -9.39 4.42 4.31
C SER A 15 -9.74 5.53 3.34
N VAL A 16 -10.72 5.28 2.47
CA VAL A 16 -11.15 6.25 1.46
C VAL A 16 -11.75 7.47 2.13
N PHE A 17 -12.67 7.28 3.09
CA PHE A 17 -13.27 8.40 3.82
C PHE A 17 -12.27 9.10 4.73
N GLY A 18 -11.37 8.36 5.37
CA GLY A 18 -10.29 8.93 6.16
C GLY A 18 -9.39 9.85 5.33
N GLN A 19 -9.03 9.44 4.11
CA GLN A 19 -8.23 10.24 3.18
C GLN A 19 -8.92 11.56 2.77
N MET A 20 -10.26 11.59 2.75
CA MET A 20 -11.03 12.82 2.47
C MET A 20 -11.07 13.78 3.67
N ILE A 21 -11.02 13.25 4.90
CA ILE A 21 -11.12 14.05 6.12
C ILE A 21 -9.75 14.65 6.50
N ILE A 22 -8.66 13.94 6.21
CA ILE A 22 -7.29 14.37 6.56
C ILE A 22 -6.95 15.66 5.79
N PRO A 23 -6.72 16.79 6.48
CA PRO A 23 -6.32 18.02 5.84
C PRO A 23 -4.84 17.98 5.44
N ASP A 24 -4.47 18.78 4.45
CA ASP A 24 -3.07 18.99 4.10
C ASP A 24 -2.33 19.68 5.25
N LEU A 25 -1.14 19.17 5.58
CA LEU A 25 -0.30 19.78 6.59
C LEU A 25 0.38 21.03 6.02
N SER A 26 0.12 22.18 6.65
CA SER A 26 0.58 23.50 6.20
C SER A 26 2.09 23.64 5.99
N PHE A 27 2.89 22.82 6.67
CA PHE A 27 4.35 22.85 6.52
C PHE A 27 4.83 22.23 5.19
N PHE A 28 4.12 21.23 4.68
CA PHE A 28 4.52 20.48 3.47
C PHE A 28 3.53 20.63 2.30
N ASN A 29 2.38 21.31 2.51
CA ASN A 29 1.23 21.32 1.59
C ASN A 29 0.93 19.92 1.03
N SER A 30 1.00 18.93 1.92
CA SER A 30 0.90 17.50 1.60
C SER A 30 0.20 16.79 2.76
N LYS A 31 -0.45 15.68 2.46
CA LYS A 31 -1.05 14.78 3.45
C LYS A 31 -0.55 13.34 3.28
N PRO A 32 -0.61 12.52 4.33
CA PRO A 32 -0.27 11.10 4.21
C PRO A 32 -1.26 10.34 3.34
N GLU A 33 -0.82 9.23 2.75
CA GLU A 33 -1.61 8.36 1.88
C GLU A 33 -2.13 7.12 2.62
N LEU A 34 -3.33 7.22 3.19
CA LEU A 34 -3.88 6.21 4.09
C LEU A 34 -4.32 4.95 3.33
N SER A 35 -4.94 5.11 2.15
CA SER A 35 -5.32 3.99 1.29
C SER A 35 -4.09 3.18 0.83
N ALA A 36 -3.03 3.87 0.39
CA ALA A 36 -1.78 3.23 -0.01
C ALA A 36 -1.13 2.46 1.16
N LEU A 37 -1.10 3.06 2.36
CA LEU A 37 -0.56 2.42 3.57
C LEU A 37 -1.25 1.10 3.90
N LEU A 38 -2.58 1.05 3.79
CA LEU A 38 -3.33 -0.18 4.03
C LEU A 38 -3.08 -1.20 2.93
N VAL A 39 -3.03 -0.80 1.67
CA VAL A 39 -2.68 -1.71 0.57
C VAL A 39 -1.32 -2.36 0.82
N ILE A 40 -0.31 -1.58 1.20
CA ILE A 40 1.02 -2.09 1.57
C ILE A 40 0.90 -3.10 2.73
N TYR A 41 0.20 -2.73 3.81
CA TYR A 41 0.02 -3.59 4.98
C TYR A 41 -0.62 -4.94 4.64
N PHE A 42 -1.75 -4.92 3.92
CA PHE A 42 -2.45 -6.14 3.52
C PHE A 42 -1.57 -6.97 2.59
N THR A 43 -0.86 -6.36 1.64
CA THR A 43 0.07 -7.08 0.75
C THR A 43 1.12 -7.87 1.53
N LEU A 44 1.63 -7.31 2.61
CA LEU A 44 2.62 -7.96 3.45
C LEU A 44 2.03 -9.07 4.32
N LYS A 45 0.80 -8.91 4.83
CA LYS A 45 0.22 -9.78 5.87
C LYS A 45 -0.72 -10.87 5.36
N VAL A 46 -1.47 -10.60 4.29
CA VAL A 46 -2.49 -11.53 3.75
C VAL A 46 -2.02 -12.18 2.45
N PRO A 47 -2.69 -13.27 2.00
CA PRO A 47 -2.35 -13.91 0.72
C PRO A 47 -2.60 -12.96 -0.45
N PHE A 48 -1.83 -13.14 -1.53
CA PHE A 48 -1.86 -12.26 -2.71
C PHE A 48 -3.26 -12.03 -3.27
N PHE A 49 -4.08 -13.07 -3.39
CA PHE A 49 -5.43 -12.91 -3.96
C PHE A 49 -6.30 -11.95 -3.14
N TYR A 50 -6.21 -12.03 -1.81
CA TYR A 50 -6.92 -11.11 -0.91
C TYR A 50 -6.32 -9.70 -0.95
N ALA A 51 -4.99 -9.57 -0.97
CA ALA A 51 -4.34 -8.26 -1.07
C ALA A 51 -4.63 -7.58 -2.42
N PHE A 52 -4.64 -8.33 -3.53
CA PHE A 52 -5.02 -7.85 -4.86
C PHE A 52 -6.46 -7.36 -4.88
N SER A 53 -7.37 -8.17 -4.33
CA SER A 53 -8.78 -7.82 -4.20
C SER A 53 -8.96 -6.57 -3.35
N PHE A 54 -8.13 -6.37 -2.30
CA PHE A 54 -8.15 -5.17 -1.47
C PHE A 54 -7.73 -3.93 -2.25
N ALA A 55 -6.62 -4.02 -2.97
CA ALA A 55 -6.11 -2.91 -3.79
C ALA A 55 -7.15 -2.49 -4.84
N LEU A 56 -7.78 -3.44 -5.53
CA LEU A 56 -8.85 -3.16 -6.48
C LEU A 56 -10.10 -2.59 -5.81
N TYR A 57 -10.54 -3.16 -4.69
CA TYR A 57 -11.71 -2.67 -3.96
C TYR A 57 -11.54 -1.23 -3.52
N VAL A 58 -10.42 -0.92 -2.85
CA VAL A 58 -10.12 0.44 -2.37
C VAL A 58 -9.92 1.40 -3.54
N GLY A 59 -9.28 0.94 -4.61
CA GLY A 59 -9.09 1.70 -5.84
C GLY A 59 -10.39 2.10 -6.51
N ILE A 60 -11.25 1.11 -6.83
CA ILE A 60 -12.56 1.38 -7.43
C ILE A 60 -13.41 2.25 -6.51
N LEU A 61 -13.39 1.99 -5.20
CA LEU A 61 -14.12 2.81 -4.23
C LEU A 61 -13.62 4.26 -4.21
N SER A 62 -12.31 4.47 -4.30
CA SER A 62 -11.70 5.81 -4.37
C SER A 62 -12.08 6.51 -5.67
N ASP A 63 -12.01 5.83 -6.82
CA ASP A 63 -12.40 6.35 -8.13
C ASP A 63 -13.88 6.74 -8.22
N VAL A 64 -14.76 6.06 -7.47
CA VAL A 64 -16.21 6.39 -7.41
C VAL A 64 -16.48 7.60 -6.52
N ILE A 65 -15.74 7.75 -5.41
CA ILE A 65 -16.05 8.73 -4.36
C ILE A 65 -15.27 10.03 -4.55
N MET A 66 -14.01 9.94 -4.95
CA MET A 66 -13.13 11.10 -5.10
C MET A 66 -13.25 11.70 -6.50
N PRO A 67 -13.19 13.04 -6.62
CA PRO A 67 -13.20 13.69 -7.92
C PRO A 67 -11.92 13.36 -8.69
N GLY A 68 -12.07 12.86 -9.92
CA GLY A 68 -10.96 12.50 -10.81
C GLY A 68 -11.42 11.64 -11.98
N ILE A 69 -10.46 11.17 -12.79
CA ILE A 69 -10.76 10.18 -13.84
C ILE A 69 -10.88 8.80 -13.22
N PHE A 70 -12.01 8.15 -13.51
CA PHE A 70 -12.27 6.79 -13.10
C PHE A 70 -11.18 5.84 -13.62
N GLY A 71 -10.59 5.06 -12.73
CA GLY A 71 -9.56 4.05 -13.02
C GLY A 71 -8.14 4.48 -12.65
N THR A 72 -7.88 5.77 -12.44
CA THR A 72 -6.53 6.27 -12.12
C THR A 72 -6.05 5.77 -10.76
N THR A 73 -6.87 5.92 -9.71
CA THR A 73 -6.49 5.49 -8.36
C THR A 73 -6.46 3.97 -8.26
N SER A 74 -7.38 3.28 -8.95
CA SER A 74 -7.36 1.82 -9.04
C SER A 74 -6.10 1.29 -9.71
N LEU A 75 -5.66 1.89 -10.82
CA LEU A 75 -4.39 1.55 -11.46
C LEU A 75 -3.19 1.83 -10.55
N GLY A 76 -3.17 2.99 -9.88
CA GLY A 76 -2.10 3.37 -8.95
C GLY A 76 -1.95 2.39 -7.78
N LEU A 77 -3.06 2.06 -7.10
CA LEU A 77 -3.04 1.14 -5.95
C LEU A 77 -2.76 -0.30 -6.37
N THR A 78 -3.23 -0.73 -7.54
CA THR A 78 -2.92 -2.06 -8.07
C THR A 78 -1.45 -2.17 -8.45
N SER A 79 -0.88 -1.12 -9.08
CA SER A 79 0.55 -1.03 -9.37
C SER A 79 1.40 -1.09 -8.09
N LEU A 80 0.99 -0.35 -7.05
CA LEU A 80 1.61 -0.40 -5.73
C LEU A 80 1.58 -1.81 -5.14
N PHE A 81 0.44 -2.49 -5.18
CA PHE A 81 0.31 -3.87 -4.74
C PHE A 81 1.30 -4.81 -5.46
N LEU A 82 1.40 -4.70 -6.78
CA LEU A 82 2.33 -5.52 -7.57
C LEU A 82 3.79 -5.23 -7.18
N PHE A 83 4.14 -3.95 -7.03
CA PHE A 83 5.48 -3.53 -6.61
C PHE A 83 5.85 -4.08 -5.22
N VAL A 84 4.95 -3.96 -4.24
CA VAL A 84 5.18 -4.48 -2.88
C VAL A 84 5.21 -6.01 -2.87
N SER A 85 4.37 -6.67 -3.67
CA SER A 85 4.38 -8.14 -3.81
C SER A 85 5.72 -8.64 -4.37
N PHE A 86 6.32 -7.91 -5.31
CA PHE A 86 7.65 -8.21 -5.81
C PHE A 86 8.74 -8.00 -4.76
N LEU A 87 8.62 -6.96 -3.92
CA LEU A 87 9.57 -6.67 -2.83
C LEU A 87 9.46 -7.65 -1.66
N LYS A 88 8.25 -8.13 -1.33
CA LYS A 88 7.94 -9.01 -0.20
C LYS A 88 8.95 -10.16 0.00
N PRO A 89 9.27 -11.01 -1.00
CA PRO A 89 10.22 -12.11 -0.80
C PRO A 89 11.65 -11.64 -0.47
N TYR A 90 12.05 -10.43 -0.88
CA TYR A 90 13.35 -9.86 -0.52
C TYR A 90 13.37 -9.34 0.92
N LEU A 91 12.25 -8.77 1.38
CA LEU A 91 12.08 -8.33 2.77
C LEU A 91 12.09 -9.52 3.73
N ASP A 92 11.40 -10.61 3.36
CA ASP A 92 11.31 -11.83 4.17
C ASP A 92 12.69 -12.48 4.38
N LYS A 93 13.57 -12.43 3.37
CA LYS A 93 14.95 -12.95 3.47
C LYS A 93 15.83 -12.20 4.47
N ILE A 94 15.55 -10.91 4.69
CA ILE A 94 16.34 -10.08 5.61
C ILE A 94 15.85 -10.26 7.05
N GLY A 95 14.59 -10.65 7.25
CA GLY A 95 14.04 -11.04 8.55
C GLY A 95 13.90 -9.91 9.58
N ASN A 96 14.13 -8.65 9.19
CA ASN A 96 14.07 -7.51 10.09
C ASN A 96 12.66 -6.87 10.07
N ARG A 97 11.96 -6.93 11.21
CA ARG A 97 10.61 -6.35 11.37
C ARG A 97 10.53 -4.85 11.06
N TRP A 98 11.62 -4.10 11.26
CA TRP A 98 11.67 -2.66 10.99
C TRP A 98 11.68 -2.33 9.50
N MET A 99 11.94 -3.31 8.62
CA MET A 99 11.88 -3.07 7.18
C MET A 99 10.49 -2.75 6.65
N ILE A 100 9.44 -3.01 7.45
CA ILE A 100 8.08 -2.64 7.08
C ILE A 100 7.94 -1.12 6.87
N PHE A 101 8.72 -0.32 7.62
CA PHE A 101 8.72 1.14 7.50
C PHE A 101 9.46 1.60 6.25
N LEU A 102 10.57 0.93 5.92
CA LEU A 102 11.27 1.18 4.66
C LEU A 102 10.41 0.78 3.46
N CYS A 103 9.68 -0.33 3.56
CA CYS A 103 8.72 -0.76 2.55
C CYS A 103 7.56 0.23 2.41
N ALA A 104 7.03 0.77 3.51
CA ALA A 104 6.02 1.82 3.48
C ALA A 104 6.55 3.09 2.80
N ALA A 105 7.75 3.56 3.16
CA ALA A 105 8.37 4.73 2.55
C ALA A 105 8.58 4.55 1.04
N VAL A 106 9.24 3.46 0.63
CA VAL A 106 9.55 3.19 -0.78
C VAL A 106 8.29 2.90 -1.59
N GLY A 107 7.34 2.15 -1.01
CA GLY A 107 6.05 1.87 -1.64
C GLY A 107 5.24 3.13 -1.89
N ILE A 108 5.17 4.04 -0.91
CA ILE A 108 4.41 5.28 -1.06
C ILE A 108 5.10 6.23 -2.01
N PHE A 109 6.43 6.29 -1.98
CA PHE A 109 7.19 7.03 -2.99
C PHE A 109 6.88 6.54 -4.40
N PHE A 110 6.87 5.22 -4.60
CA PHE A 110 6.50 4.62 -5.87
C PHE A 110 5.05 4.95 -6.26
N TYR A 111 4.11 4.85 -5.32
CA TYR A 111 2.71 5.19 -5.56
C TYR A 111 2.54 6.65 -5.98
N SER A 112 3.13 7.60 -5.24
CA SER A 112 3.08 9.03 -5.57
C SER A 112 3.71 9.34 -6.93
N LEU A 113 4.77 8.62 -7.31
CA LEU A 113 5.39 8.76 -8.63
C LEU A 113 4.45 8.26 -9.75
N ILE A 114 3.83 7.09 -9.56
CA ILE A 114 2.89 6.53 -10.53
C ILE A 114 1.65 7.42 -10.66
N ASP A 115 1.10 7.87 -9.55
CA ASP A 115 -0.07 8.75 -9.53
C ASP A 115 0.20 10.06 -10.29
N TYR A 116 1.38 10.65 -10.06
CA TYR A 116 1.80 11.83 -10.80
C TYR A 116 2.04 11.57 -12.30
N LEU A 117 2.63 10.43 -12.67
CA LEU A 117 2.80 10.06 -14.07
C LEU A 117 1.45 9.87 -14.77
N LEU A 118 0.45 9.29 -14.09
CA LEU A 118 -0.91 9.17 -14.61
C LEU A 118 -1.54 10.56 -14.80
N TYR A 119 -1.33 11.47 -13.84
CA TYR A 119 -1.77 12.87 -13.94
C TYR A 119 -1.10 13.63 -15.09
N GLU A 120 0.22 13.48 -15.31
CA GLU A 120 0.91 14.10 -16.46
C GLU A 120 0.41 13.54 -17.80
N LEU A 121 0.19 12.22 -17.86
CA LEU A 121 -0.36 11.56 -19.05
C LEU A 121 -1.77 12.07 -19.36
N GLU A 122 -2.60 12.28 -18.35
CA GLU A 122 -3.94 12.84 -18.47
C GLU A 122 -3.90 14.31 -18.93
N SER A 123 -3.12 15.14 -18.23
CA SER A 123 -3.05 16.59 -18.48
C SER A 123 -2.25 16.97 -19.73
N HIS A 124 -1.52 16.02 -20.34
CA HIS A 124 -0.60 16.23 -21.46
C HIS A 124 0.47 17.29 -21.18
N GLN A 125 0.74 17.57 -19.91
CA GLN A 125 1.71 18.56 -19.47
C GLN A 125 2.83 17.85 -18.70
N TRP A 126 4.04 18.00 -19.22
CA TRP A 126 5.26 17.47 -18.59
C TRP A 126 5.92 18.61 -17.82
N HIS A 127 5.65 18.71 -16.52
CA HIS A 127 6.13 19.84 -15.71
C HIS A 127 6.59 19.43 -14.30
N TRP A 128 7.85 19.03 -14.23
CA TRP A 128 8.49 18.55 -13.00
C TRP A 128 8.99 19.73 -12.17
N SER A 129 8.08 20.38 -11.45
CA SER A 129 8.39 21.54 -10.60
C SER A 129 9.11 21.15 -9.31
N MET A 130 9.78 22.12 -8.68
CA MET A 130 10.35 21.90 -7.33
C MET A 130 9.27 21.56 -6.29
N GLU A 131 8.06 22.11 -6.44
CA GLU A 131 6.93 21.79 -5.56
C GLU A 131 6.59 20.29 -5.65
N PHE A 132 6.55 19.73 -6.85
CA PHE A 132 6.33 18.29 -7.04
C PHE A 132 7.38 17.45 -6.30
N TRP A 133 8.68 17.75 -6.48
CA TRP A 133 9.74 17.02 -5.79
C TRP A 133 9.63 17.10 -4.27
N THR A 134 9.24 18.26 -3.73
CA THR A 134 9.02 18.39 -2.28
C THR A 134 7.86 17.52 -1.79
N LYS A 135 6.73 17.47 -2.52
CA LYS A 135 5.59 16.61 -2.19
C LYS A 135 5.95 15.13 -2.31
N LEU A 136 6.70 14.76 -3.34
CA LEU A 136 7.17 13.40 -3.59
C LEU A 136 8.00 12.83 -2.43
N VAL A 137 8.72 13.68 -1.69
CA VAL A 137 9.48 13.28 -0.50
C VAL A 137 8.66 13.41 0.79
N ALA A 138 7.85 14.46 0.90
CA ALA A 138 7.05 14.72 2.10
C ALA A 138 5.95 13.68 2.31
N ILE A 139 5.25 13.25 1.26
CA ILE A 139 4.16 12.28 1.35
C ILE A 139 4.66 10.93 1.91
N PRO A 140 5.73 10.31 1.38
CA PRO A 140 6.31 9.10 1.97
C PRO A 140 6.76 9.29 3.41
N PHE A 141 7.37 10.42 3.73
CA PHE A 141 7.84 10.70 5.10
C PHE A 141 6.67 10.74 6.09
N LEU A 142 5.64 11.54 5.80
CA LEU A 142 4.43 11.67 6.62
C LEU A 142 3.70 10.33 6.74
N SER A 143 3.59 9.60 5.64
CA SER A 143 2.90 8.32 5.63
C SER A 143 3.67 7.24 6.39
N THR A 144 4.99 7.22 6.33
CA THR A 144 5.82 6.30 7.10
C THR A 144 5.69 6.57 8.60
N LEU A 145 5.60 7.84 8.98
CA LEU A 145 5.36 8.23 10.37
C LEU A 145 3.98 7.76 10.86
N LEU A 146 2.96 7.85 10.00
CA LEU A 146 1.62 7.33 10.27
C LEU A 146 1.55 5.79 10.25
N ALA A 147 2.42 5.13 9.49
CA ALA A 147 2.46 3.67 9.39
C ALA A 147 2.71 3.00 10.75
N VAL A 148 3.51 3.64 11.63
CA VAL A 148 3.87 3.11 12.96
C VAL A 148 2.61 2.84 13.82
N PRO A 149 1.80 3.85 14.18
CA PRO A 149 0.59 3.61 14.97
C PRO A 149 -0.45 2.80 14.19
N LEU A 150 -0.57 3.01 12.88
CA LEU A 150 -1.57 2.32 12.06
C LEU A 150 -1.33 0.81 12.03
N TYR A 151 -0.09 0.38 11.77
CA TYR A 151 0.24 -1.05 11.67
C TYR A 151 0.16 -1.72 13.03
N PHE A 152 0.49 -1.03 14.11
CA PHE A 152 0.30 -1.54 15.46
C PHE A 152 -1.18 -1.81 15.76
N ILE A 153 -2.07 -0.87 15.42
CA ILE A 153 -3.52 -1.02 15.61
C ILE A 153 -4.06 -2.19 14.77
N LEU A 154 -3.61 -2.32 13.52
CA LEU A 154 -4.04 -3.42 12.65
C LEU A 154 -3.52 -4.77 13.13
N ASP A 155 -2.27 -4.86 13.57
CA ASP A 155 -1.71 -6.08 14.16
C ASP A 155 -2.51 -6.49 15.41
N LEU A 156 -2.92 -5.52 16.24
CA LEU A 156 -3.80 -5.76 17.39
C LEU A 156 -5.17 -6.32 16.95
N PHE A 157 -5.79 -5.77 15.91
CA PHE A 157 -7.05 -6.30 15.38
C PHE A 157 -6.90 -7.72 14.82
N PHE A 158 -5.82 -7.99 14.08
CA PHE A 158 -5.52 -9.33 13.58
C PHE A 158 -5.34 -10.34 14.71
N PHE A 159 -4.64 -9.93 15.79
CA PHE A 159 -4.46 -10.74 17.00
C PHE A 159 -5.80 -11.01 17.71
N LEU A 160 -6.60 -9.97 17.98
CA LEU A 160 -7.90 -10.09 18.65
C LEU A 160 -8.88 -10.98 17.86
N LEU A 161 -8.90 -10.84 16.54
CA LEU A 161 -9.79 -11.58 15.65
C LEU A 161 -9.26 -12.97 15.26
N HIS A 162 -8.10 -13.37 15.80
CA HIS A 162 -7.44 -14.66 15.53
C HIS A 162 -7.32 -14.96 14.02
N ILE A 163 -7.01 -13.93 13.24
CA ILE A 163 -6.89 -14.05 11.78
C ILE A 163 -5.53 -14.69 11.46
N PRO A 164 -5.48 -15.83 10.75
CA PRO A 164 -4.21 -16.43 10.37
C PRO A 164 -3.47 -15.49 9.41
N THR A 165 -2.30 -15.01 9.83
CA THR A 165 -1.37 -14.29 8.96
C THR A 165 -0.61 -15.32 8.13
N THR A 166 -0.55 -15.12 6.82
CA THR A 166 0.01 -16.12 5.91
C THR A 166 1.50 -16.39 6.17
N LYS A 167 1.83 -17.67 6.37
CA LYS A 167 3.07 -18.29 5.91
C LYS A 167 2.67 -19.18 4.74
N GLU A 168 2.64 -18.66 3.51
CA GLU A 168 2.61 -19.52 2.32
C GLU A 168 2.92 -18.74 1.04
N GLU A 169 3.61 -19.49 0.18
CA GLU A 169 4.49 -19.08 -0.91
C GLU A 169 3.71 -18.59 -2.12
N LEU A 170 4.12 -17.45 -2.68
CA LEU A 170 3.55 -16.95 -3.92
C LEU A 170 4.42 -17.13 -5.16
N PHE A 171 5.59 -17.73 -4.96
CA PHE A 171 6.36 -18.29 -6.04
C PHE A 171 6.46 -19.78 -5.72
N PRO A 172 6.09 -20.71 -6.62
CA PRO A 172 6.65 -22.04 -6.53
C PRO A 172 8.16 -21.85 -6.42
N SER A 173 8.77 -22.47 -5.41
CA SER A 173 10.21 -22.47 -5.21
C SER A 173 10.90 -22.93 -6.49
N PHE A 174 11.21 -22.02 -7.40
CA PHE A 174 12.10 -22.29 -8.51
C PHE A 174 13.46 -22.54 -7.88
N SER A 175 13.82 -23.83 -7.79
CA SER A 175 15.01 -24.39 -7.18
C SER A 175 14.93 -24.69 -5.67
N GLN A 176 14.00 -25.55 -5.26
CA GLN A 176 14.43 -26.67 -4.40
C GLN A 176 14.98 -27.76 -5.32
N LYS A 177 16.24 -27.58 -5.73
CA LYS A 177 17.02 -28.71 -6.23
C LYS A 177 17.44 -29.47 -4.99
N ASP A 178 16.89 -30.67 -4.83
CA ASP A 178 17.30 -31.64 -3.82
C ASP A 178 18.83 -31.79 -3.85
N ASN A 179 19.52 -31.14 -2.93
CA ASN A 179 20.87 -31.52 -2.52
C ASN A 179 20.73 -32.56 -1.40
N ASN A 180 20.19 -33.73 -1.75
CA ASN A 180 20.29 -34.94 -0.96
C ASN A 180 21.09 -35.98 -1.76
N LEU A 181 22.38 -35.70 -1.94
CA LEU A 181 23.40 -36.70 -2.29
C LEU A 181 24.73 -36.23 -1.71
N SER A 182 24.97 -36.57 -0.45
CA SER A 182 26.30 -36.81 0.11
C SER A 182 26.18 -37.83 1.24
#